data_AF-A0A2E4PDU0-F1
#
_entry.id   AF-A0A2E4PDU0-F1
#
_cell.length_a   1.000
_cell.length_b   1.000
_cell.length_c   1.000
_cell.angle_alpha   90.00
_cell.angle_beta   90.00
_cell.angle_gamma   90.00
#
_symmetry.space_group_name_H-M   'P 1'
#
loop_
_entity.id
_entity.type
_entity.pdbx_description
1 polymer ?
#
loop_
_entity_poly.entity_id
_entity_poly.type
_entity_poly.pdbx_seq_one_letter_code
_entity_poly.pdbx_strand_id
1 'polypeptide(L)' 'MYITDLNGCLIEVTDLDEAIRITADYKEYRHKDKSFSEFDKRQKAYWVDMYEKLTAIKEQVTTH' A
#
# COMPACT_ATOMS: atom_id res chain seq x y z
N MET A 1 4.01 14.00 3.89
CA MET A 1 2.72 14.15 3.17
C MET A 1 1.69 13.25 3.82
N TYR A 2 0.39 13.37 3.49
CA TYR A 2 -0.64 12.50 4.06
C TYR A 2 -1.44 11.79 2.98
N ILE A 3 -1.85 10.55 3.26
CA ILE A 3 -2.77 9.77 2.41
C ILE A 3 -3.89 9.19 3.28
N THR A 4 -5.08 9.02 2.69
CA THR A 4 -6.18 8.32 3.35
C THR A 4 -6.18 6.86 2.89
N ASP A 5 -6.05 5.94 3.84
CA ASP A 5 -6.09 4.51 3.56
C ASP A 5 -7.51 4.03 3.23
N LEU A 6 -7.63 2.74 2.87
CA LEU A 6 -8.91 2.13 2.50
C LEU A 6 -9.96 2.15 3.64
N ASN A 7 -9.53 2.31 4.90
CA ASN A 7 -10.40 2.36 6.06
C ASN A 7 -10.80 3.80 6.45
N GLY A 8 -10.35 4.80 5.68
CA GLY A 8 -10.60 6.21 5.98
C GLY A 8 -9.65 6.80 7.00
N CYS A 9 -8.57 6.09 7.37
CA CYS A 9 -7.56 6.59 8.29
C CYS A 9 -6.54 7.47 7.55
N LEU A 10 -6.20 8.61 8.14
CA LEU A 10 -5.16 9.48 7.62
C LEU A 10 -3.79 8.98 8.08
N ILE A 11 -2.92 8.67 7.13
CA ILE A 11 -1.57 8.15 7.37
C ILE A 11 -0.54 9.19 6.97
N GLU A 12 0.38 9.49 7.87
CA GLU A 12 1.55 10.32 7.56
C GLU A 12 2.61 9.51 6.81
N VAL A 13 3.04 10.02 5.67
CA VAL A 13 4.12 9.48 4.86
C VAL A 13 5.31 10.43 5.01
N THR A 14 6.31 9.98 5.76
CA THR A 14 7.56 10.71 6.04
C THR A 14 8.65 10.43 5.00
N ASP A 15 8.61 9.25 4.37
CA ASP A 15 9.50 8.84 3.28
C ASP A 15 8.65 8.14 2.21
N LEU A 16 8.54 8.76 1.04
CA LEU A 16 7.69 8.25 -0.05
C LEU A 16 8.31 7.02 -0.73
N ASP A 17 9.62 7.01 -0.92
CA ASP A 17 10.31 5.94 -1.63
C ASP A 17 10.31 4.66 -0.80
N GLU A 18 10.56 4.78 0.49
CA GLU A 18 10.50 3.65 1.42
C GLU A 18 9.08 3.12 1.56
N ALA A 19 8.08 4.00 1.61
CA ALA A 19 6.67 3.58 1.66
C ALA A 19 6.25 2.80 0.41
N ILE A 20 6.67 3.24 -0.79
CA ILE A 20 6.42 2.52 -2.05
C ILE A 20 7.11 1.15 -2.02
N ARG A 21 8.36 1.08 -1.55
CA ARG A 21 9.11 -0.18 -1.46
C ARG A 21 8.41 -1.19 -0.55
N ILE A 22 7.98 -0.76 0.64
CA ILE A 22 7.28 -1.63 1.60
C ILE A 22 5.96 -2.13 1.01
N THR A 23 5.15 -1.24 0.44
CA THR A 23 3.83 -1.60 -0.11
C THR A 23 3.94 -2.50 -1.35
N ALA A 24 5.02 -2.38 -2.13
CA ALA A 24 5.32 -3.26 -3.26
C ALA A 24 5.56 -4.72 -2.82
N ASP A 25 6.21 -4.92 -1.68
CA ASP A 25 6.47 -6.26 -1.11
C ASP A 25 5.20 -6.84 -0.47
N TYR A 26 4.54 -6.04 0.38
CA TYR A 26 3.44 -6.52 1.23
C TYR A 26 2.19 -6.89 0.43
N LYS A 27 1.96 -6.28 -0.74
CA LYS A 27 0.85 -6.66 -1.63
C LYS A 27 0.98 -8.08 -2.22
N GLU A 28 2.17 -8.66 -2.19
CA GLU A 28 2.43 -10.02 -2.68
C GLU A 28 2.51 -11.07 -1.56
N TYR A 29 2.61 -10.61 -0.30
CA TYR A 29 2.65 -11.49 0.87
C TYR A 29 1.32 -12.20 1.09
N ARG A 30 1.43 -13.48 1.41
CA ARG A 30 0.30 -14.37 1.68
C ARG A 30 0.74 -15.50 2.59
N HIS A 31 -0.20 -16.02 3.37
CA HIS A 31 0.08 -17.17 4.20
C HIS A 31 0.17 -18.44 3.34
N LYS A 32 1.01 -19.38 3.78
CA LYS A 32 1.05 -20.72 3.17
C LYS A 32 -0.20 -21.53 3.53
N ASP A 33 -0.71 -21.30 4.73
CA ASP A 33 -1.94 -21.92 5.21
C ASP A 33 -3.15 -21.26 4.53
N LYS A 34 -3.91 -22.07 3.79
CA LYS A 34 -5.10 -21.63 3.04
C LYS A 34 -6.26 -21.22 3.94
N SER A 35 -6.24 -21.58 5.23
CA SER A 35 -7.23 -21.13 6.20
C SER A 35 -7.30 -19.59 6.30
N PHE A 36 -6.22 -18.90 5.96
CA PHE A 36 -6.12 -17.44 5.94
C PHE A 36 -6.50 -16.79 4.59
N SER A 37 -7.00 -17.56 3.62
CA SER A 37 -7.25 -17.05 2.26
C SER A 37 -8.12 -15.79 2.18
N GLU A 38 -9.18 -15.69 3.02
CA GLU A 38 -10.02 -14.49 3.07
C GLU A 38 -9.30 -13.29 3.71
N PHE A 39 -8.45 -13.54 4.70
CA PHE A 39 -7.61 -12.51 5.28
C PHE A 39 -6.56 -12.01 4.27
N ASP A 40 -5.88 -12.92 3.58
CA ASP A 40 -4.89 -12.59 2.55
C ASP A 40 -5.50 -11.76 1.42
N LYS A 41 -6.74 -12.05 0.99
CA LYS A 41 -7.45 -11.23 0.01
C LYS A 41 -7.66 -9.80 0.49
N ARG A 42 -8.06 -9.61 1.75
CA ARG A 42 -8.28 -8.28 2.34
C ARG A 42 -6.97 -7.51 2.49
N GLN A 43 -5.92 -8.17 2.99
CA GLN A 43 -4.59 -7.57 3.10
C GLN A 43 -4.04 -7.19 1.72
N LYS A 44 -4.19 -8.07 0.72
CA LYS A 44 -3.78 -7.76 -0.65
C LYS A 44 -4.50 -6.53 -1.19
N ALA A 45 -5.82 -6.44 -1.04
CA ALA A 45 -6.59 -5.28 -1.48
C ALA A 45 -6.10 -3.99 -0.81
N TYR A 46 -5.85 -4.03 0.51
CA TYR A 46 -5.33 -2.91 1.26
C TYR A 46 -3.95 -2.45 0.76
N TRP A 47 -3.00 -3.38 0.61
CA TRP A 47 -1.63 -3.05 0.21
C TRP A 47 -1.52 -2.62 -1.25
N VAL A 48 -2.36 -3.16 -2.15
CA VAL A 48 -2.45 -2.70 -3.54
C VAL A 48 -2.93 -1.25 -3.59
N ASP A 49 -4.01 -0.92 -2.88
CA ASP A 49 -4.55 0.45 -2.82
C ASP A 49 -3.49 1.45 -2.31
N MET A 50 -2.77 1.09 -1.25
CA MET A 50 -1.68 1.92 -0.71
C MET A 50 -0.54 2.12 -1.73
N TYR A 51 -0.10 1.04 -2.38
CA TYR A 51 0.97 1.10 -3.38
C TYR A 51 0.59 2.00 -4.57
N GLU A 52 -0.63 1.87 -5.08
CA GLU A 52 -1.13 2.66 -6.21
C GLU A 52 -1.21 4.15 -5.85
N LYS A 53 -1.76 4.49 -4.68
CA LYS A 53 -1.84 5.88 -4.19
C LYS A 53 -0.46 6.52 -4.05
N LEU A 54 0.49 5.81 -3.43
CA LEU A 54 1.84 6.32 -3.22
C LEU A 54 2.59 6.49 -4.56
N THR A 55 2.43 5.54 -5.49
CA THR A 55 3.04 5.61 -6.83
C THR A 55 2.48 6.79 -7.62
N ALA A 56 1.16 6.99 -7.61
CA ALA A 56 0.52 8.13 -8.28
C ALA A 56 1.02 9.47 -7.73
N ILE A 57 1.25 9.57 -6.41
CA ILE A 57 1.84 10.77 -5.82
C ILE A 57 3.28 10.97 -6.29
N LYS A 58 4.09 9.90 -6.33
CA LYS A 58 5.47 9.98 -6.84
C LYS A 58 5.52 10.46 -8.28
N GLU A 59 4.66 9.94 -9.15
CA GLU A 59 4.54 10.39 -10.55
C GLU A 59 4.21 11.88 -10.64
N GLN A 60 3.26 12.36 -9.84
CA GLN A 60 2.90 13.78 -9.80
C GLN A 60 4.06 14.68 -9.34
N VAL A 61 4.83 14.24 -8.34
CA VAL A 61 5.99 14.98 -7.83
C VAL A 61 7.15 14.99 -8.82
N THR A 62 7.34 13.91 -9.59
CA THR A 62 8.47 13.77 -10.53
C THR A 62 8.21 14.42 -11.89
N THR A 63 6.94 14.72 -12.21
CA THR A 63 6.54 15.33 -13.50
C THR A 63 6.58 16.87 -13.48
N HIS A 64 7.13 17.47 -12.41
CA HIS A 64 7.35 18.91 -12.27
C HIS A 64 8.84 19.25 -12.20
#